data_AF-A0AAV6MDH9-F1
#
_entry.id   AF-A0AAV6MDH9-F1
#
_cell.length_a   1.000
_cell.length_b   1.000
_cell.length_c   1.000
_cell.angle_alpha   90.00
_cell.angle_beta   90.00
_cell.angle_gamma   90.00
#
_symmetry.space_group_name_H-M   'P 1'
#
loop_
_entity.id
_entity.type
_entity.pdbx_description
1 polymer ?
#
loop_
_entity_poly.entity_id
_entity_poly.type
_entity_poly.pdbx_seq_one_letter_code
_entity_poly.pdbx_strand_id
1 'polypeptide(L)'
;MSCSQTPYPDLCFHFIKPNHNVPTTDVHQSYHITRFRNSAIRATLNQAMVAHHHLLSSMDLASFHDDDRVKSALIDCLELYEDSITELNRSVMNSMKANSIGHLTLLSASLANHQTCRDGFRDFGFSSHYLNNIIFPHQILSNFSKLISNSLAITKAAAVTATTSSTPGSQRLLAGSFPKWVSGDDRMLLRDTTEKRTDMVVAQDGSGNFRTISEAVAAAAEVRKGSERRFVIYVKGGIYRENVVIKKTLKNVMMIGDGMGETIVTAMKNVKDGSTTFRSATFGS
;
A
#
# COMPACT_ATOMS: atom_id res chain seq x y z
N MET A 1 -12.79 14.55 20.80
CA MET A 1 -12.53 13.09 20.78
C MET A 1 -11.30 12.78 21.61
N SER A 2 -11.29 11.66 22.32
CA SER A 2 -10.24 11.21 23.26
C SER A 2 -9.91 9.73 23.10
N CYS A 3 -8.86 9.25 23.78
CA CYS A 3 -8.47 7.82 23.78
C CYS A 3 -9.57 6.87 24.28
N SER A 4 -10.41 7.31 25.21
CA SER A 4 -11.55 6.52 25.72
C SER A 4 -12.60 6.16 24.66
N GLN A 5 -12.60 6.85 23.52
CA GLN A 5 -13.54 6.61 22.42
C GLN A 5 -12.92 5.76 21.29
N THR A 6 -11.70 5.26 21.48
CA THR A 6 -11.02 4.43 20.48
C THR A 6 -11.30 2.94 20.70
N PRO A 7 -11.17 2.09 19.66
CA PRO A 7 -11.38 0.64 19.82
C PRO A 7 -10.43 -0.03 20.82
N TYR A 8 -9.22 0.53 21.03
CA TYR A 8 -8.23 0.02 21.98
C TYR A 8 -7.73 1.14 22.90
N PRO A 9 -8.53 1.55 23.92
CA PRO A 9 -8.21 2.70 24.77
C PRO A 9 -6.88 2.57 25.52
N ASP A 10 -6.58 1.39 26.07
CA ASP A 10 -5.36 1.18 26.88
C ASP A 10 -4.08 1.44 26.07
N LEU A 11 -4.04 0.95 24.83
CA LEU A 11 -2.94 1.22 23.92
C LEU A 11 -2.88 2.69 23.50
N CYS A 12 -4.04 3.33 23.31
CA CYS A 12 -4.08 4.76 23.03
C CYS A 12 -3.46 5.55 24.19
N PHE A 13 -3.87 5.30 25.44
CA PHE A 13 -3.32 5.99 26.61
C PHE A 13 -1.82 5.69 26.82
N HIS A 14 -1.39 4.46 26.55
CA HIS A 14 0.00 4.06 26.69
C HIS A 14 0.93 4.77 25.67
N PHE A 15 0.55 4.76 24.39
CA PHE A 15 1.42 5.23 23.30
C PHE A 15 1.20 6.70 22.91
N ILE A 16 0.02 7.27 23.19
CA ILE A 16 -0.33 8.64 22.81
C ILE A 16 -0.39 9.49 24.08
N LYS A 17 0.76 10.05 24.46
CA LYS A 17 0.84 10.94 25.64
C LYS A 17 -0.01 12.21 25.42
N PRO A 18 -0.86 12.60 26.39
CA PRO A 18 -1.43 13.94 26.41
C PRO A 18 -0.29 14.96 26.60
N ASN A 19 -0.11 15.90 25.67
CA ASN A 19 0.79 17.03 25.92
C ASN A 19 0.10 17.98 26.90
N HIS A 20 0.56 18.01 28.16
CA HIS A 20 0.05 18.88 29.22
C HIS A 20 0.44 20.36 29.06
N ASN A 21 1.27 20.72 28.07
CA ASN A 21 1.75 22.10 27.87
C ASN A 21 0.95 22.85 26.80
N VAL A 22 -0.36 23.05 27.00
CA VAL A 22 -1.14 23.95 26.15
C VAL A 22 -1.84 25.00 27.02
N PRO A 23 -1.52 26.30 26.86
CA PRO A 23 -2.30 27.38 27.44
C PRO A 23 -3.74 27.27 26.95
N THR A 24 -4.69 27.38 27.87
CA THR A 24 -6.15 27.40 27.64
C THR A 24 -6.59 28.70 26.97
N THR A 25 -5.91 29.13 25.92
CA THR A 25 -6.37 30.20 25.06
C THR A 25 -7.05 29.58 23.85
N ASP A 26 -8.30 30.01 23.67
CA ASP A 26 -9.32 29.57 22.73
C ASP A 26 -8.86 29.55 21.26
N VAL A 27 -8.09 28.53 20.88
CA VAL A 27 -7.67 28.28 19.48
C VAL A 27 -8.21 26.94 19.03
N HIS A 28 -9.44 26.98 18.51
CA HIS A 28 -10.15 26.02 17.67
C HIS A 28 -10.06 24.53 18.02
N GLN A 29 -11.21 23.93 18.38
CA GLN A 29 -11.40 22.49 18.54
C GLN A 29 -10.88 21.62 17.36
N SER A 30 -10.84 22.18 16.16
CA SER A 30 -10.23 21.59 14.95
C SER A 30 -8.69 21.40 15.05
N TYR A 31 -7.99 22.31 15.73
CA TYR A 31 -6.55 22.21 15.96
C TYR A 31 -6.21 21.08 16.93
N HIS A 32 -7.02 20.92 17.98
CA HIS A 32 -6.86 19.84 18.96
C HIS A 32 -7.07 18.45 18.35
N ILE A 33 -8.10 18.26 17.52
CA ILE A 33 -8.37 16.96 16.89
C ILE A 33 -7.30 16.59 15.84
N THR A 34 -6.80 17.58 15.11
CA THR A 34 -5.71 17.40 14.14
C THR A 34 -4.41 17.01 14.83
N ARG A 35 -4.03 17.69 15.93
CA ARG A 35 -2.83 17.34 16.71
C ARG A 35 -2.94 15.94 17.34
N PHE A 36 -4.12 15.59 17.84
CA PHE A 36 -4.38 14.26 18.41
C PHE A 36 -4.25 13.17 17.34
N ARG A 37 -4.86 13.37 16.16
CA ARG A 37 -4.69 12.51 14.98
C ARG A 37 -3.21 12.33 14.60
N ASN A 38 -2.47 13.42 14.49
CA ASN A 38 -1.06 13.37 14.10
C ASN A 38 -0.21 12.60 15.14
N SER A 39 -0.54 12.74 16.43
CA SER A 39 0.13 12.01 17.50
C SER A 39 -0.17 10.51 17.43
N ALA A 40 -1.42 10.13 17.13
CA ALA A 40 -1.81 8.74 16.92
C ALA A 40 -1.11 8.09 15.72
N ILE A 41 -1.07 8.79 14.58
CA ILE A 41 -0.37 8.32 13.38
C ILE A 41 1.13 8.18 13.66
N ARG A 42 1.75 9.12 14.39
CA ARG A 42 3.17 9.03 14.78
C ARG A 42 3.45 7.85 15.71
N ALA A 43 2.58 7.59 16.70
CA ALA A 43 2.70 6.41 17.54
C ALA A 43 2.61 5.11 16.71
N THR A 44 1.71 5.09 15.72
CA THR A 44 1.56 3.97 14.79
C THR A 44 2.80 3.77 13.92
N LEU A 45 3.38 4.85 13.39
CA LEU A 45 4.64 4.83 12.63
C LEU A 45 5.79 4.26 13.47
N ASN A 46 5.95 4.73 14.71
CA ASN A 46 6.99 4.22 15.61
C ASN A 46 6.82 2.73 15.85
N GLN A 47 5.59 2.25 16.05
CA GLN A 47 5.33 0.83 16.22
C GLN A 47 5.61 0.02 14.94
N ALA A 48 5.37 0.58 13.75
CA ALA A 48 5.76 -0.03 12.48
C ALA A 48 7.28 -0.22 12.40
N MET A 49 8.06 0.79 12.79
CA MET A 49 9.52 0.73 12.81
C MET A 49 10.04 -0.30 13.81
N VAL A 50 9.44 -0.40 15.00
CA VAL A 50 9.78 -1.43 16.00
C VAL A 50 9.51 -2.83 15.44
N ALA A 51 8.36 -3.03 14.79
CA ALA A 51 8.02 -4.31 14.16
C ALA A 51 8.99 -4.66 13.03
N HIS A 52 9.33 -3.71 12.17
CA HIS A 52 10.29 -3.89 11.09
C HIS A 52 11.70 -4.25 11.61
N HIS A 53 12.18 -3.53 12.63
CA HIS A 53 13.48 -3.83 13.23
C HIS A 53 13.51 -5.21 13.88
N HIS A 54 12.42 -5.62 14.54
CA HIS A 54 12.30 -6.96 15.08
C HIS A 54 12.38 -8.02 13.97
N LEU A 55 11.67 -7.81 12.84
CA LEU A 55 11.72 -8.72 11.70
C LEU A 55 13.12 -8.89 11.14
N LEU A 56 13.87 -7.79 11.01
CA LEU A 56 15.28 -7.84 10.59
C LEU A 56 16.12 -8.68 11.56
N SER A 57 16.00 -8.45 12.87
CA SER A 57 16.75 -9.24 13.87
C SER A 57 16.35 -10.72 13.89
N SER A 58 15.07 -11.02 13.61
CA SER A 58 14.58 -12.38 13.51
C SER A 58 15.14 -13.11 12.29
N MET A 59 15.51 -12.38 11.23
CA MET A 59 16.15 -12.93 10.02
C MET A 59 17.56 -13.46 10.29
N ASP A 60 18.29 -12.84 11.23
CA ASP A 60 19.65 -13.27 11.60
C ASP A 60 19.61 -14.44 12.61
N LEU A 61 18.67 -14.41 13.57
CA LEU A 61 18.44 -15.49 14.56
C LEU A 61 17.87 -16.76 13.93
N ALA A 62 17.16 -16.56 12.84
CA ALA A 62 16.80 -17.53 11.84
C ALA A 62 18.04 -18.05 11.10
N SER A 63 18.93 -18.72 11.83
CA SER A 63 19.85 -19.71 11.26
C SER A 63 19.03 -20.91 10.75
N PHE A 64 18.09 -20.65 9.83
CA PHE A 64 17.08 -21.61 9.41
C PHE A 64 17.76 -22.76 8.69
N HIS A 65 17.54 -23.97 9.21
CA HIS A 65 17.38 -25.16 8.37
C HIS A 65 16.61 -24.78 7.10
N ASP A 66 17.21 -24.97 5.92
CA ASP A 66 16.74 -25.02 4.51
C ASP A 66 15.26 -24.77 4.10
N ASP A 67 14.38 -24.15 4.89
CA ASP A 67 13.00 -23.87 4.50
C ASP A 67 12.88 -22.49 3.86
N ASP A 68 13.05 -22.49 2.55
CA ASP A 68 12.93 -21.30 1.71
C ASP A 68 11.55 -20.61 1.82
N ARG A 69 10.52 -21.31 2.32
CA ARG A 69 9.19 -20.72 2.55
C ARG A 69 9.19 -19.71 3.69
N VAL A 70 9.91 -20.00 4.78
CA VAL A 70 10.02 -19.06 5.91
C VAL A 70 10.80 -17.83 5.48
N LYS A 71 11.90 -18.03 4.74
CA LYS A 71 12.70 -16.93 4.19
C LYS A 71 11.86 -16.04 3.26
N SER A 72 11.10 -16.65 2.35
CA SER A 72 10.22 -15.91 1.44
C SER A 72 9.18 -15.08 2.18
N ALA A 73 8.47 -15.67 3.15
CA ALA A 73 7.46 -14.95 3.93
C ALA A 73 8.06 -13.80 4.75
N LEU A 74 9.28 -13.97 5.27
CA LEU A 74 9.97 -12.94 6.03
C LEU A 74 10.43 -11.77 5.15
N ILE A 75 10.98 -12.05 3.97
CA ILE A 75 11.35 -11.02 2.98
C ILE A 75 10.13 -10.21 2.57
N ASP A 76 9.00 -10.88 2.33
CA ASP A 76 7.74 -10.21 1.99
C ASP A 76 7.23 -9.32 3.13
N CYS A 77 7.33 -9.78 4.38
CA CYS A 77 6.98 -8.97 5.53
C CYS A 77 7.86 -7.72 5.67
N LEU A 78 9.17 -7.83 5.44
CA LEU A 78 10.07 -6.69 5.50
C LEU A 78 9.64 -5.62 4.49
N GLU A 79 9.40 -6.03 3.23
CA GLU A 79 8.91 -5.15 2.17
C GLU A 79 7.56 -4.48 2.56
N LEU A 80 6.59 -5.26 3.03
CA LEU A 80 5.29 -4.75 3.47
C LEU A 80 5.37 -3.77 4.66
N TYR A 81 6.37 -3.92 5.53
CA TYR A 81 6.61 -2.99 6.63
C TYR A 81 7.36 -1.73 6.21
N GLU A 82 8.35 -1.82 5.32
CA GLU A 82 8.98 -0.64 4.68
C GLU A 82 7.94 0.23 3.96
N ASP A 83 7.00 -0.44 3.31
CA ASP A 83 5.86 0.18 2.64
C ASP A 83 4.96 0.93 3.61
N SER A 84 4.56 0.24 4.69
CA SER A 84 3.75 0.82 5.76
C SER A 84 4.45 2.01 6.42
N ILE A 85 5.75 1.92 6.67
CA ILE A 85 6.57 3.00 7.23
C ILE A 85 6.57 4.21 6.28
N THR A 86 6.75 3.99 4.98
CA THR A 86 6.74 5.06 3.97
C THR A 86 5.38 5.76 3.92
N GLU A 87 4.29 5.00 3.92
CA GLU A 87 2.91 5.50 3.92
C GLU A 87 2.58 6.30 5.19
N LEU A 88 2.89 5.74 6.36
CA LEU A 88 2.65 6.39 7.65
C LEU A 88 3.52 7.64 7.81
N ASN A 89 4.78 7.61 7.37
CA ASN A 89 5.64 8.79 7.38
C ASN A 89 5.10 9.89 6.46
N ARG A 90 4.63 9.52 5.25
CA ARG A 90 3.95 10.47 4.35
C ARG A 90 2.72 11.09 5.00
N SER A 91 1.98 10.31 5.78
CA SER A 91 0.82 10.74 6.56
C SER A 91 1.22 11.74 7.66
N VAL A 92 2.33 11.52 8.36
CA VAL A 92 2.87 12.47 9.35
C VAL A 92 3.37 13.77 8.68
N MET A 93 4.17 13.65 7.62
CA MET A 93 4.78 14.80 6.93
C MET A 93 3.76 15.68 6.21
N ASN A 94 2.73 15.09 5.60
CA ASN A 94 1.68 15.84 4.91
C ASN A 94 0.48 16.13 5.80
N SER A 95 0.62 16.07 7.13
CA SER A 95 -0.51 16.18 8.07
C SER A 95 -1.35 17.46 7.97
N MET A 96 -0.79 18.55 7.43
CA MET A 96 -1.52 19.80 7.17
C MET A 96 -2.08 19.91 5.73
N LYS A 97 -1.58 19.11 4.79
CA LYS A 97 -1.96 19.16 3.36
C LYS A 97 -2.89 18.02 2.95
N ALA A 98 -2.79 16.87 3.61
CA ALA A 98 -3.62 15.71 3.33
C ALA A 98 -5.00 15.88 4.00
N ASN A 99 -6.06 15.65 3.23
CA ASN A 99 -7.40 15.53 3.79
C ASN A 99 -7.51 14.23 4.60
N SER A 100 -8.53 14.13 5.45
CA SER A 100 -8.73 12.92 6.28
C SER A 100 -8.89 11.65 5.46
N ILE A 101 -9.37 11.73 4.20
CA ILE A 101 -9.47 10.58 3.29
C ILE A 101 -8.08 10.03 2.97
N GLY A 102 -7.11 10.88 2.62
CA GLY A 102 -5.74 10.43 2.35
C GLY A 102 -5.10 9.72 3.53
N HIS A 103 -5.31 10.23 4.76
CA HIS A 103 -4.85 9.57 5.98
C HIS A 103 -5.53 8.20 6.19
N LEU A 104 -6.85 8.10 5.96
CA LEU A 104 -7.58 6.84 6.05
C LEU A 104 -7.09 5.82 5.03
N THR A 105 -6.82 6.25 3.79
CA THR A 105 -6.28 5.38 2.74
C THR A 105 -4.92 4.82 3.14
N LEU A 106 -3.99 5.67 3.60
CA LEU A 106 -2.64 5.24 3.99
C LEU A 106 -2.67 4.33 5.22
N LEU A 107 -3.50 4.64 6.22
CA LEU A 107 -3.67 3.78 7.41
C LEU A 107 -4.28 2.42 7.05
N SER A 108 -5.26 2.39 6.14
CA SER A 108 -5.90 1.16 5.69
C SER A 108 -4.94 0.29 4.88
N ALA A 109 -4.13 0.91 4.01
CA ALA A 109 -3.06 0.24 3.28
C ALA A 109 -2.04 -0.40 4.24
N SER A 110 -1.58 0.33 5.26
CA SER A 110 -0.68 -0.21 6.28
C SER A 110 -1.29 -1.38 7.08
N LEU A 111 -2.62 -1.36 7.32
CA LEU A 111 -3.31 -2.50 7.94
C LEU A 111 -3.35 -3.72 7.01
N ALA A 112 -3.64 -3.50 5.73
CA ALA A 112 -3.63 -4.57 4.73
C ALA A 112 -2.23 -5.18 4.61
N ASN A 113 -1.18 -4.36 4.53
CA ASN A 113 0.20 -4.83 4.52
C ASN A 113 0.55 -5.69 5.73
N HIS A 114 0.13 -5.26 6.93
CA HIS A 114 0.29 -6.06 8.14
C HIS A 114 -0.43 -7.41 8.07
N GLN A 115 -1.65 -7.45 7.52
CA GLN A 115 -2.42 -8.68 7.35
C GLN A 115 -1.77 -9.61 6.32
N THR A 116 -1.42 -9.09 5.14
CA THR A 116 -0.71 -9.83 4.07
C THR A 116 0.59 -10.44 4.58
N CYS A 117 1.36 -9.71 5.38
CA CYS A 117 2.56 -10.22 6.02
C CYS A 117 2.26 -11.47 6.87
N ARG A 118 1.22 -11.42 7.71
CA ARG A 118 0.82 -12.58 8.54
C ARG A 118 0.29 -13.73 7.71
N ASP A 119 -0.45 -13.43 6.65
CA ASP A 119 -1.05 -14.43 5.79
C ASP A 119 0.02 -15.20 4.99
N GLY A 120 1.12 -14.55 4.58
CA GLY A 120 2.25 -15.23 3.92
C GLY A 120 2.85 -16.39 4.73
N PHE A 121 2.78 -16.34 6.06
CA PHE A 121 3.17 -17.48 6.91
C PHE A 121 2.06 -18.51 7.08
N ARG A 122 0.81 -18.06 7.17
CA ARG A 122 -0.35 -18.96 7.30
C ARG A 122 -0.55 -19.80 6.05
N ASP A 123 -0.25 -19.24 4.89
CA ASP A 123 -0.30 -19.90 3.58
C ASP A 123 0.54 -21.18 3.55
N PHE A 124 1.69 -21.17 4.24
CA PHE A 124 2.58 -22.33 4.37
C PHE A 124 2.20 -23.28 5.52
N GLY A 125 1.09 -23.03 6.22
CA GLY A 125 0.60 -23.87 7.30
C GLY A 125 1.34 -23.70 8.63
N PHE A 126 2.15 -22.64 8.80
CA PHE A 126 2.81 -22.39 10.08
C PHE A 126 1.79 -22.11 11.19
N SER A 127 1.94 -22.79 12.33
CA SER A 127 1.01 -22.64 13.45
C SER A 127 1.07 -21.22 14.02
N SER A 128 -0.06 -20.71 14.50
CA SER A 128 -0.11 -19.40 15.17
C SER A 128 0.84 -19.33 16.37
N HIS A 129 1.13 -20.46 17.05
CA HIS A 129 2.08 -20.51 18.15
C HIS A 129 3.53 -20.31 17.69
N TYR A 130 3.94 -20.95 16.59
CA TYR A 130 5.25 -20.76 15.99
C TYR A 130 5.45 -19.30 15.58
N LEU A 131 4.45 -18.73 14.91
CA LEU A 131 4.48 -17.33 14.49
C LEU A 131 4.52 -16.37 15.67
N ASN A 132 3.67 -16.55 16.67
CA ASN A 132 3.50 -15.59 17.77
C ASN A 132 4.62 -15.62 18.83
N ASN A 133 5.46 -16.65 18.84
CA ASN A 133 6.51 -16.82 19.84
C ASN A 133 7.92 -16.74 19.28
N ILE A 134 8.13 -17.11 18.01
CA ILE A 134 9.46 -17.21 17.41
C ILE A 134 9.69 -16.09 16.40
N ILE A 135 8.79 -15.95 15.43
CA ILE A 135 8.97 -14.97 14.33
C ILE A 135 8.44 -13.59 14.73
N PHE A 136 7.33 -13.57 15.45
CA PHE A 136 6.58 -12.36 15.79
C PHE A 136 6.12 -12.39 17.24
N PRO A 137 6.86 -11.81 18.20
CA PRO A 137 6.35 -11.64 19.55
C PRO A 137 4.97 -10.98 19.48
N HIS A 138 3.95 -11.73 19.90
CA HIS A 138 2.53 -11.39 19.69
C HIS A 138 2.22 -9.93 20.01
N GLN A 139 2.84 -9.38 21.05
CA GLN A 139 2.70 -8.01 21.50
C GLN A 139 3.11 -6.98 20.43
N ILE A 140 4.21 -7.18 19.71
CA ILE A 140 4.74 -6.17 18.75
C ILE A 140 3.77 -6.01 17.57
N LEU A 141 3.35 -7.13 16.99
CA LEU A 141 2.41 -7.16 15.86
C LEU A 141 0.98 -6.76 16.26
N SER A 142 0.49 -7.28 17.39
CA SER A 142 -0.82 -6.92 17.93
C SER A 142 -0.91 -5.42 18.19
N ASN A 143 0.13 -4.84 18.79
CA ASN A 143 0.12 -3.40 19.08
C ASN A 143 0.07 -2.58 17.79
N PHE A 144 0.74 -3.00 16.71
CA PHE A 144 0.70 -2.28 15.45
C PHE A 144 -0.71 -2.23 14.85
N SER A 145 -1.37 -3.38 14.64
CA SER A 145 -2.73 -3.43 14.10
C SER A 145 -3.76 -2.69 14.96
N LYS A 146 -3.63 -2.77 16.29
CA LYS A 146 -4.49 -2.05 17.23
C LYS A 146 -4.25 -0.54 17.21
N LEU A 147 -3.00 -0.09 17.10
CA LEU A 147 -2.67 1.33 16.94
C LEU A 147 -3.14 1.89 15.59
N ILE A 148 -3.05 1.11 14.51
CA ILE A 148 -3.68 1.48 13.23
C ILE A 148 -5.19 1.64 13.41
N SER A 149 -5.86 0.70 14.09
CA SER A 149 -7.30 0.77 14.34
C SER A 149 -7.70 2.02 15.14
N ASN A 150 -6.93 2.37 16.17
CA ASN A 150 -7.12 3.61 16.92
C ASN A 150 -6.92 4.84 16.01
N SER A 151 -5.85 4.86 15.21
CA SER A 151 -5.56 5.95 14.27
C SER A 151 -6.64 6.13 13.20
N LEU A 152 -7.24 5.04 12.72
CA LEU A 152 -8.38 5.06 11.79
C LEU A 152 -9.61 5.67 12.44
N ALA A 153 -9.97 5.22 13.65
CA ALA A 153 -11.10 5.79 14.40
C ALA A 153 -10.90 7.29 14.65
N ILE A 154 -9.68 7.69 15.03
CA ILE A 154 -9.31 9.07 15.30
C ILE A 154 -9.40 9.91 14.01
N THR A 155 -8.83 9.43 12.91
CA THR A 155 -8.85 10.12 11.62
C THR A 155 -10.27 10.27 11.08
N LYS A 156 -11.12 9.25 11.26
CA LYS A 156 -12.53 9.29 10.84
C LYS A 156 -13.30 10.36 11.59
N ALA A 157 -13.15 10.45 12.91
CA ALA A 157 -13.80 11.51 13.68
C ALA A 157 -13.31 12.91 13.30
N ALA A 158 -12.01 13.06 13.00
CA ALA A 158 -11.44 14.31 12.48
C ALA A 158 -12.01 14.70 11.10
N ALA A 159 -12.35 13.72 10.26
CA ALA A 159 -13.02 13.94 8.98
C ALA A 159 -14.44 14.49 9.17
N VAL A 160 -15.22 13.86 10.06
CA VAL A 160 -16.63 14.23 10.32
C VAL A 160 -16.74 15.67 10.83
N THR A 161 -15.82 16.11 11.68
CA THR A 161 -15.78 17.50 12.18
C THR A 161 -15.44 18.54 11.11
N ALA A 162 -14.82 18.13 9.99
CA ALA A 162 -14.49 19.01 8.87
C ALA A 162 -15.59 19.09 7.80
N THR A 163 -16.51 18.11 7.77
CA THR A 163 -17.54 17.96 6.72
C THR A 163 -18.92 18.53 7.08
N THR A 164 -19.08 19.22 8.21
CA THR A 164 -20.35 19.93 8.53
C THR A 164 -20.67 21.08 7.56
N SER A 165 -19.83 21.32 6.53
CA SER A 165 -20.04 22.29 5.46
C SER A 165 -20.06 21.69 4.03
N SER A 166 -20.25 20.37 3.86
CA SER A 166 -20.37 19.78 2.51
C SER A 166 -21.63 18.92 2.38
N THR A 167 -22.56 19.43 1.57
CA THR A 167 -23.80 18.79 1.08
C THR A 167 -23.55 17.35 0.60
N PRO A 168 -24.49 16.41 0.80
CA PRO A 168 -24.37 15.07 0.23
C PRO A 168 -24.45 15.16 -1.29
N GLY A 169 -23.30 15.17 -1.96
CA GLY A 169 -23.21 15.10 -3.40
C GLY A 169 -23.79 13.77 -3.87
N SER A 170 -24.96 13.84 -4.51
CA SER A 170 -25.66 12.76 -5.20
C SER A 170 -24.67 11.79 -5.86
N GLN A 171 -24.56 10.60 -5.28
CA GLN A 171 -23.89 9.47 -5.90
C GLN A 171 -24.82 8.97 -7.00
N ARG A 172 -24.74 9.57 -8.19
CA ARG A 172 -25.41 9.08 -9.39
C ARG A 172 -24.75 7.75 -9.77
N LEU A 173 -25.35 6.67 -9.30
CA LEU A 173 -25.12 5.32 -9.78
C LEU A 173 -25.73 5.21 -11.19
N LEU A 174 -24.91 4.76 -12.13
CA LEU A 174 -25.24 4.25 -13.48
C LEU A 174 -25.52 5.28 -14.60
N ALA A 175 -24.47 5.61 -15.37
CA ALA A 175 -24.47 5.68 -16.84
C ALA A 175 -23.07 6.07 -17.36
N GLY A 176 -22.28 5.12 -17.88
CA GLY A 176 -21.19 5.32 -18.86
C GLY A 176 -20.05 6.32 -18.59
N SER A 177 -20.02 7.05 -17.47
CA SER A 177 -19.02 8.09 -17.21
C SER A 177 -17.86 7.52 -16.40
N PHE A 178 -16.63 7.70 -16.89
CA PHE A 178 -15.43 7.33 -16.13
C PHE A 178 -15.39 7.98 -14.74
N PRO A 179 -14.77 7.31 -13.74
CA PRO A 179 -14.58 7.91 -12.42
C PRO A 179 -13.87 9.26 -12.47
N LYS A 180 -14.16 10.15 -11.50
CA LYS A 180 -13.56 11.50 -11.42
C LYS A 180 -12.02 11.50 -11.34
N TRP A 181 -11.42 10.40 -10.87
CA TRP A 181 -9.95 10.25 -10.79
C TRP A 181 -9.30 9.90 -12.13
N VAL A 182 -10.07 9.46 -13.12
CA VAL A 182 -9.60 9.27 -14.50
C VAL A 182 -9.62 10.64 -15.19
N SER A 183 -8.48 11.14 -15.64
CA SER A 183 -8.39 12.45 -16.28
C SER A 183 -9.06 12.47 -17.67
N GLY A 184 -9.28 13.64 -18.26
CA GLY A 184 -9.78 13.75 -19.64
C GLY A 184 -8.86 13.06 -20.64
N ASP A 185 -7.55 13.30 -20.50
CA ASP A 185 -6.52 12.72 -21.35
C ASP A 185 -6.44 11.19 -21.17
N ASP A 186 -6.62 10.71 -19.94
CA ASP A 186 -6.67 9.28 -19.64
C ASP A 186 -7.85 8.60 -20.32
N ARG A 187 -9.02 9.27 -20.32
CA ARG A 187 -10.18 8.79 -21.05
C ARG A 187 -9.93 8.72 -22.56
N MET A 188 -9.14 9.66 -23.11
CA MET A 188 -8.78 9.64 -24.52
C MET A 188 -7.88 8.45 -24.86
N LEU A 189 -6.94 8.09 -23.98
CA LEU A 189 -6.11 6.88 -24.15
C LEU A 189 -6.90 5.57 -24.13
N LEU A 190 -8.07 5.57 -23.47
CA LEU A 190 -8.97 4.42 -23.39
C LEU A 190 -10.00 4.37 -24.53
N ARG A 191 -10.07 5.41 -25.37
CA ARG A 191 -10.90 5.39 -26.58
C ARG A 191 -10.16 4.62 -27.67
N ASP A 192 -10.94 3.88 -28.45
CA ASP A 192 -10.44 3.17 -29.62
C ASP A 192 -10.11 4.18 -30.72
N THR A 193 -8.92 4.77 -30.62
CA THR A 193 -8.36 5.68 -31.61
C THR A 193 -7.16 5.00 -32.25
N THR A 194 -7.06 5.12 -33.58
CA THR A 194 -6.05 4.46 -34.43
C THR A 194 -4.60 4.81 -34.08
N GLU A 195 -4.35 5.86 -33.28
CA GLU A 195 -3.02 6.21 -32.77
C GLU A 195 -3.03 6.33 -31.24
N LYS A 196 -2.64 5.25 -30.56
CA LYS A 196 -2.32 5.31 -29.13
C LYS A 196 -1.00 6.07 -28.97
N ARG A 197 -0.99 7.19 -28.24
CA ARG A 197 0.27 7.87 -27.85
C ARG A 197 1.00 7.01 -26.83
N THR A 198 1.97 6.23 -27.30
CA THR A 198 2.72 5.26 -26.50
C THR A 198 4.19 5.64 -26.41
N ASP A 199 4.79 5.45 -25.23
CA ASP A 199 6.21 5.72 -25.01
C ASP A 199 7.08 4.49 -25.36
N MET A 200 6.55 3.28 -25.14
CA MET A 200 7.22 2.01 -25.47
C MET A 200 6.21 0.98 -25.97
N VAL A 201 6.66 0.09 -26.85
CA VAL A 201 5.89 -1.02 -27.40
C VAL A 201 6.54 -2.35 -27.03
N VAL A 202 5.74 -3.31 -26.55
CA VAL A 202 6.14 -4.69 -26.26
C VAL A 202 5.48 -5.59 -27.28
N ALA A 203 6.28 -6.42 -27.97
CA ALA A 203 5.79 -7.38 -28.95
C ALA A 203 6.66 -8.63 -28.98
N GLN A 204 6.06 -9.81 -28.75
CA GLN A 204 6.80 -11.08 -28.70
C GLN A 204 7.44 -11.45 -30.06
N ASP A 205 6.85 -11.00 -31.17
CA ASP A 205 7.34 -11.19 -32.53
C ASP A 205 8.58 -10.34 -32.87
N GLY A 206 8.98 -9.43 -31.98
CA GLY A 206 10.11 -8.50 -32.19
C GLY A 206 9.75 -7.24 -33.00
N SER A 207 8.47 -7.01 -33.30
CA SER A 207 8.01 -5.77 -33.97
C SER A 207 7.93 -4.54 -33.05
N GLY A 208 8.20 -4.71 -31.75
CA GLY A 208 8.21 -3.67 -30.72
C GLY A 208 9.61 -3.33 -30.21
N ASN A 209 9.70 -2.48 -29.19
CA ASN A 209 10.95 -2.13 -28.52
C ASN A 209 11.49 -3.28 -27.67
N PHE A 210 10.60 -4.04 -27.02
CA PHE A 210 10.94 -5.15 -26.14
C PHE A 210 10.09 -6.39 -26.44
N ARG A 211 10.60 -7.57 -26.08
CA ARG A 211 9.86 -8.84 -26.23
C ARG A 211 9.05 -9.20 -24.99
N THR A 212 9.47 -8.72 -23.82
CA THR A 212 8.80 -8.98 -22.54
C THR A 212 8.35 -7.68 -21.88
N ILE A 213 7.31 -7.78 -21.03
CA ILE A 213 6.80 -6.64 -20.27
C ILE A 213 7.81 -6.26 -19.18
N SER A 214 8.47 -7.24 -18.56
CA SER A 214 9.48 -7.03 -17.53
C SER A 214 10.68 -6.19 -18.04
N GLU A 215 11.17 -6.45 -19.26
CA GLU A 215 12.21 -5.63 -19.89
C GLU A 215 11.74 -4.19 -20.12
N ALA A 216 10.51 -4.01 -20.61
CA ALA A 216 9.94 -2.69 -20.83
C ALA A 216 9.76 -1.91 -19.52
N VAL A 217 9.33 -2.58 -18.45
CA VAL A 217 9.22 -1.98 -17.10
C VAL A 217 10.59 -1.58 -16.56
N ALA A 218 11.62 -2.42 -16.74
CA ALA A 218 12.98 -2.09 -16.34
C ALA A 218 13.54 -0.89 -17.12
N ALA A 219 13.35 -0.86 -18.44
CA ALA A 219 13.76 0.26 -19.28
C ALA A 219 12.98 1.54 -18.94
N ALA A 220 11.68 1.42 -18.68
CA ALA A 220 10.85 2.53 -18.25
C ALA A 220 11.39 3.15 -16.95
N ALA A 221 11.81 2.35 -15.98
CA ALA A 221 12.37 2.83 -14.71
C ALA A 221 13.61 3.73 -14.91
N GLU A 222 14.49 3.38 -15.85
CA GLU A 222 15.69 4.16 -16.15
C GLU A 222 15.36 5.47 -16.88
N VAL A 223 14.51 5.41 -17.90
CA VAL A 223 14.10 6.59 -18.69
C VAL A 223 13.31 7.60 -17.83
N ARG A 224 12.59 7.11 -16.82
CA ARG A 224 11.62 7.89 -16.03
C ARG A 224 12.17 8.46 -14.73
N LYS A 225 13.45 8.30 -14.44
CA LYS A 225 14.05 8.71 -13.16
C LYS A 225 13.75 10.18 -12.85
N GLY A 226 12.88 10.43 -11.87
CA GLY A 226 12.49 11.77 -11.42
C GLY A 226 11.35 12.45 -12.19
N SER A 227 10.73 11.80 -13.19
CA SER A 227 9.63 12.38 -13.96
C SER A 227 8.26 11.97 -13.42
N GLU A 228 7.32 12.91 -13.35
CA GLU A 228 5.93 12.67 -12.92
C GLU A 228 4.95 12.47 -14.09
N ARG A 229 5.39 12.66 -15.35
CA ARG A 229 4.55 12.46 -16.54
C ARG A 229 3.97 11.04 -16.59
N ARG A 230 2.80 10.83 -17.20
CA ARG A 230 2.37 9.45 -17.52
C ARG A 230 3.34 8.78 -18.49
N PHE A 231 3.65 7.50 -18.24
CA PHE A 231 4.40 6.66 -19.16
C PHE A 231 3.54 5.51 -19.66
N VAL A 232 3.33 5.43 -20.98
CA VAL A 232 2.40 4.49 -21.61
C VAL A 232 3.20 3.37 -22.27
N ILE A 233 3.07 2.15 -21.75
CA ILE A 233 3.61 0.93 -22.35
C ILE A 233 2.46 0.24 -23.08
N TYR A 234 2.60 0.09 -24.39
CA TYR A 234 1.66 -0.66 -25.20
C TYR A 234 2.15 -2.09 -25.40
N VAL A 235 1.29 -3.06 -25.08
CA VAL A 235 1.58 -4.48 -25.14
C VAL A 235 0.70 -5.07 -26.23
N LYS A 236 1.34 -5.53 -27.31
CA LYS A 236 0.62 -6.14 -28.44
C LYS A 236 -0.03 -7.47 -28.03
N GLY A 237 -0.94 -7.96 -28.86
CA GLY A 237 -1.59 -9.26 -28.69
C GLY A 237 -0.55 -10.38 -28.57
N GLY A 238 -0.78 -11.28 -27.63
CA GLY A 238 0.16 -12.34 -27.28
C GLY A 238 -0.08 -12.91 -25.88
N ILE A 239 0.55 -14.05 -25.61
CA ILE A 239 0.51 -14.72 -24.31
C ILE A 239 1.86 -14.52 -23.62
N TYR A 240 1.90 -13.60 -22.68
CA TYR A 240 3.06 -13.24 -21.88
C TYR A 240 3.09 -14.07 -20.61
N ARG A 241 4.03 -15.02 -20.52
CA ARG A 241 4.22 -15.91 -19.38
C ARG A 241 5.27 -15.36 -18.41
N GLU A 242 4.91 -14.34 -17.63
CA GLU A 242 5.81 -13.62 -16.73
C GLU A 242 5.12 -13.11 -15.46
N ASN A 243 5.91 -12.93 -14.40
CA ASN A 243 5.52 -12.18 -13.21
C ASN A 243 6.14 -10.78 -13.29
N VAL A 244 5.34 -9.77 -13.58
CA VAL A 244 5.81 -8.40 -13.76
C VAL A 244 5.82 -7.69 -12.40
N VAL A 245 6.99 -7.21 -11.99
CA VAL A 245 7.16 -6.44 -10.74
C VAL A 245 7.39 -4.96 -11.07
N ILE A 246 6.47 -4.10 -10.63
CA ILE A 246 6.53 -2.65 -10.83
C ILE A 246 7.04 -2.00 -9.55
N LYS A 247 8.35 -1.77 -9.49
CA LYS A 247 8.99 -1.12 -8.34
C LYS A 247 8.35 0.24 -8.05
N LYS A 248 8.24 0.59 -6.76
CA LYS A 248 7.69 1.87 -6.26
C LYS A 248 8.35 3.13 -6.81
N THR A 249 9.59 3.02 -7.27
CA THR A 249 10.32 4.12 -7.91
C THR A 249 9.72 4.51 -9.25
N LEU A 250 9.09 3.57 -9.95
CA LEU A 250 8.46 3.76 -11.24
C LEU A 250 6.99 4.17 -11.06
N LYS A 251 6.75 5.48 -11.08
CA LYS A 251 5.41 6.06 -10.87
C LYS A 251 4.71 6.38 -12.19
N ASN A 252 3.38 6.44 -12.15
CA ASN A 252 2.51 6.90 -13.24
C ASN A 252 2.69 6.11 -14.55
N VAL A 253 2.84 4.79 -14.45
CA VAL A 253 2.86 3.90 -15.63
C VAL A 253 1.44 3.45 -15.97
N MET A 254 1.13 3.45 -17.25
CA MET A 254 -0.10 2.92 -17.83
C MET A 254 0.28 1.82 -18.82
N MET A 255 -0.35 0.66 -18.69
CA MET A 255 -0.21 -0.43 -19.65
C MET A 255 -1.48 -0.52 -20.48
N ILE A 256 -1.34 -0.63 -21.79
CA ILE A 256 -2.45 -0.74 -22.74
C ILE A 256 -2.25 -1.99 -23.58
N GLY A 257 -3.24 -2.88 -23.60
CA GLY A 257 -3.26 -4.06 -24.47
C GLY A 257 -3.98 -3.82 -25.80
N ASP A 258 -3.99 -4.84 -26.65
CA ASP A 258 -4.82 -4.89 -27.86
C ASP A 258 -6.29 -5.19 -27.59
N GLY A 259 -6.57 -5.81 -26.46
CA GLY A 259 -7.94 -6.05 -26.03
C GLY A 259 -8.05 -7.21 -25.06
N MET A 260 -9.25 -7.40 -24.55
CA MET A 260 -9.60 -8.57 -23.76
C MET A 260 -9.49 -9.83 -24.62
N GLY A 261 -8.71 -10.80 -24.17
CA GLY A 261 -8.47 -12.06 -24.91
C GLY A 261 -7.33 -11.99 -25.93
N GLU A 262 -6.93 -10.80 -26.36
CA GLU A 262 -5.81 -10.60 -27.30
C GLU A 262 -4.48 -10.51 -26.56
N THR A 263 -4.40 -9.63 -25.54
CA THR A 263 -3.21 -9.50 -24.69
C THR A 263 -3.45 -10.22 -23.38
N ILE A 264 -2.79 -11.36 -23.19
CA ILE A 264 -2.93 -12.21 -22.00
C ILE A 264 -1.60 -12.22 -21.25
N VAL A 265 -1.62 -11.80 -19.98
CA VAL A 265 -0.48 -11.90 -19.07
C VAL A 265 -0.79 -12.97 -18.01
N THR A 266 0.06 -13.99 -17.93
CA THR A 266 -0.13 -15.14 -17.04
C THR A 266 1.17 -15.49 -16.32
N ALA A 267 1.05 -16.00 -15.10
CA ALA A 267 2.19 -16.50 -14.31
C ALA A 267 1.88 -17.90 -13.76
N MET A 268 2.91 -18.59 -13.25
CA MET A 268 2.78 -19.95 -12.71
C MET A 268 3.07 -20.05 -11.20
N LYS A 269 3.29 -18.91 -10.51
CA LYS A 269 3.59 -18.90 -9.07
C LYS A 269 2.34 -19.14 -8.24
N ASN A 270 2.44 -20.01 -7.24
CA ASN A 270 1.37 -20.32 -6.30
C ASN A 270 1.92 -20.86 -4.96
N VAL A 271 1.05 -20.93 -3.95
CA VAL A 271 1.40 -21.38 -2.58
C VAL A 271 1.85 -22.82 -2.51
N LYS A 272 1.22 -23.71 -3.26
CA LYS A 272 1.57 -25.14 -3.26
C LYS A 272 3.00 -25.36 -3.76
N ASP A 273 3.44 -24.55 -4.71
CA ASP A 273 4.79 -24.61 -5.29
C ASP A 273 5.80 -23.70 -4.56
N GLY A 274 5.46 -23.16 -3.39
CA GLY A 274 6.40 -22.46 -2.51
C GLY A 274 6.42 -20.92 -2.63
N SER A 275 5.53 -20.31 -3.42
CA SER A 275 5.38 -18.84 -3.46
C SER A 275 4.38 -18.35 -2.41
N THR A 276 4.62 -17.22 -1.76
CA THR A 276 3.56 -16.59 -0.95
C THR A 276 2.41 -16.11 -1.83
N THR A 277 1.23 -15.90 -1.24
CA THR A 277 0.11 -15.23 -1.94
C THR A 277 0.54 -13.86 -2.48
N PHE A 278 1.33 -13.10 -1.71
CA PHE A 278 1.86 -11.80 -2.11
C PHE A 278 2.69 -11.87 -3.41
N ARG A 279 3.56 -12.88 -3.56
CA ARG A 279 4.43 -13.04 -4.73
C ARG A 279 3.81 -13.81 -5.90
N SER A 280 2.59 -14.32 -5.73
CA SER A 280 1.90 -15.12 -6.76
C SER A 280 1.26 -14.27 -7.88
N ALA A 281 1.09 -12.96 -7.65
CA ALA A 281 0.43 -12.06 -8.59
C ALA A 281 1.16 -11.97 -9.94
N THR A 282 0.39 -11.90 -11.04
CA THR A 282 0.93 -11.66 -12.39
C THR A 282 1.51 -10.25 -12.53
N PHE A 283 0.85 -9.28 -11.90
CA PHE A 283 1.36 -7.93 -11.68
C PHE A 283 1.49 -7.68 -10.18
N GLY A 284 2.72 -7.46 -9.72
CA GLY A 284 3.05 -7.11 -8.35
C GLY A 284 3.73 -5.73 -8.28
N SER A 285 3.73 -5.17 -7.09
CA SER A 285 4.46 -3.93 -6.74
C SER A 285 5.61 -4.24 -5.81
#